data_AF-A0A1G1DK16-F1
#
_entry.id   AF-A0A1G1DK16-F1
#
_cell.length_a   1.000
_cell.length_b   1.000
_cell.length_c   1.000
_cell.angle_alpha   90.00
_cell.angle_beta   90.00
_cell.angle_gamma   90.00
#
_symmetry.space_group_name_H-M   'P 1'
#
loop_
_entity.id
_entity.type
_entity.pdbx_description
1 polymer ?
#
loop_
_entity_poly.entity_id
_entity_poly.type
_entity_poly.pdbx_seq_one_letter_code
_entity_poly.pdbx_strand_id
1 'polypeptide(L)'
;MDNKKHLIDLICKGHCKFYKESKEEDLFCEGFKFFERLSFSLPDGNSDINKLPAAFHHDSILFNILCKRCDFLVDGCDYRDKNYSGEASPCGGFILMNRFLKLSPHCSLKILEKPYLYDIKNDELYELDKCAEDFIKKCNGINIFPLNNYEDKFINFCLKENLLEISDKPKSIIQNSQFTIHNYNSPIPSLRYLELQLTRRCNLSCKHCYLGKPRDIELSLNSVKGILKDFEDMQGLRLLISGGEPLLYSYFWEFNEMLPDYNFRKVLLTNGWFLKKEEVSRLNVHEVQVSLDGLEKGHDMLRGKGSFKMAISAMDAVKNEGIDLSVATMVHPHNINDFMAMADILKNYNLLEWGIDIPLVAGNLKIEKDFVISPEKGAEYLKFAFGGSYHGGSEGYACGRHICTIMPSGKVCKCGFYEDQPLGNIEEGLIICWERNYHIPLKELQCHDCLYIEECQGGCRFRAETSISPDPIMCAFYKKQNLGTELAGSNNL
;
A
#
# COMPACT_ATOMS: atom_id res chain seq x y z
N MET A 1 -12.19 24.40 36.98
CA MET A 1 -13.14 25.50 36.73
C MET A 1 -13.14 25.92 35.26
N ASP A 2 -12.01 25.85 34.54
CA ASP A 2 -11.94 26.19 33.11
C ASP A 2 -12.75 25.27 32.18
N ASN A 3 -12.67 23.93 32.34
CA ASN A 3 -13.42 23.00 31.47
C ASN A 3 -14.94 23.18 31.55
N LYS A 4 -15.49 23.47 32.74
CA LYS A 4 -16.94 23.65 32.91
C LYS A 4 -17.45 24.88 32.15
N LYS A 5 -16.75 26.01 32.30
CA LYS A 5 -17.07 27.26 31.60
C LYS A 5 -16.95 27.08 30.09
N HIS A 6 -15.93 26.37 29.64
CA HIS A 6 -15.71 26.11 28.23
C HIS A 6 -16.77 25.18 27.61
N LEU A 7 -17.24 24.14 28.33
CA LEU A 7 -18.41 23.32 27.92
C LEU A 7 -19.67 24.16 27.79
N ILE A 8 -19.92 25.07 28.73
CA ILE A 8 -21.08 25.98 28.68
C ILE A 8 -21.01 26.84 27.41
N ASP A 9 -19.84 27.38 27.09
CA ASP A 9 -19.66 28.22 25.91
C ASP A 9 -19.84 27.40 24.61
N LEU A 10 -19.27 26.19 24.53
CA LEU A 10 -19.33 25.29 23.36
C LEU A 10 -20.69 24.62 23.14
N ILE A 11 -21.33 24.11 24.18
CA ILE A 11 -22.57 23.31 24.07
C ILE A 11 -23.80 24.20 24.20
N CYS A 12 -23.76 25.14 25.14
CA CYS A 12 -24.95 25.85 25.60
C CYS A 12 -25.10 27.22 24.94
N LYS A 13 -24.08 28.10 25.01
CA LYS A 13 -24.18 29.47 24.47
C LYS A 13 -24.28 29.53 22.96
N GLY A 14 -23.53 28.68 22.25
CA GLY A 14 -23.52 28.69 20.77
C GLY A 14 -24.73 28.02 20.12
N HIS A 15 -25.32 27.00 20.76
CA HIS A 15 -26.19 26.04 20.06
C HIS A 15 -27.43 25.59 20.84
N CYS A 16 -27.71 26.17 22.01
CA CYS A 16 -28.92 25.85 22.77
C CYS A 16 -29.82 27.08 22.89
N LYS A 17 -30.94 27.09 22.14
CA LYS A 17 -31.96 28.15 22.23
C LYS A 17 -32.61 28.29 23.62
N PHE A 18 -32.47 27.26 24.46
CA PHE A 18 -33.02 27.23 25.80
C PHE A 18 -32.06 27.76 26.86
N TYR A 19 -30.77 27.92 26.55
CA TYR A 19 -29.76 28.33 27.53
C TYR A 19 -29.95 29.77 28.02
N LYS A 20 -29.92 29.95 29.34
CA LYS A 20 -29.95 31.24 30.03
C LYS A 20 -28.80 31.30 31.04
N GLU A 21 -28.00 32.36 30.92
CA GLU A 21 -26.75 32.53 31.68
C GLU A 21 -26.94 32.54 33.21
N SER A 22 -28.15 32.81 33.71
CA SER A 22 -28.45 32.92 35.13
C SER A 22 -29.14 31.70 35.76
N LYS A 23 -29.35 30.59 35.04
CA LYS A 23 -30.27 29.51 35.47
C LYS A 23 -29.70 28.12 35.74
N GLU A 24 -28.37 27.93 35.76
CA GLU A 24 -27.74 26.60 35.92
C GLU A 24 -28.32 25.52 34.97
N GLU A 25 -28.82 25.93 33.80
CA GLU A 25 -29.49 25.05 32.83
C GLU A 25 -28.51 24.04 32.19
N ASP A 26 -27.20 24.30 32.29
CA ASP A 26 -26.13 23.34 31.99
C ASP A 26 -26.29 22.05 32.82
N LEU A 27 -26.75 22.15 34.07
CA LEU A 27 -27.04 21.01 34.94
C LEU A 27 -28.25 20.18 34.50
N PHE A 28 -28.95 20.55 33.43
CA PHE A 28 -30.06 19.80 32.85
C PHE A 28 -29.78 19.37 31.41
N CYS A 29 -28.71 19.88 30.79
CA CYS A 29 -28.29 19.49 29.45
C CYS A 29 -27.60 18.11 29.51
N GLU A 30 -28.24 17.08 28.97
CA GLU A 30 -27.63 15.74 28.93
C GLU A 30 -26.38 15.69 28.05
N GLY A 31 -26.28 16.52 27.01
CA GLY A 31 -25.04 16.70 26.25
C GLY A 31 -23.92 17.24 27.13
N PHE A 32 -24.20 18.31 27.87
CA PHE A 32 -23.26 18.90 28.83
C PHE A 32 -22.86 17.89 29.92
N LYS A 33 -23.83 17.26 30.59
CA LYS A 33 -23.58 16.24 31.64
C LYS A 33 -22.77 15.05 31.11
N PHE A 34 -23.05 14.61 29.88
CA PHE A 34 -22.32 13.53 29.25
C PHE A 34 -20.84 13.90 29.08
N PHE A 35 -20.55 15.07 28.51
CA PHE A 35 -19.18 15.56 28.34
C PHE A 35 -18.49 15.97 29.66
N GLU A 36 -19.25 16.47 30.64
CA GLU A 36 -18.75 16.80 31.99
C GLU A 36 -18.32 15.53 32.75
N ARG A 37 -19.11 14.44 32.69
CA ARG A 37 -18.77 13.15 33.33
C ARG A 37 -17.54 12.49 32.72
N LEU A 38 -17.31 12.69 31.43
CA LEU A 38 -16.20 12.08 30.71
C LEU A 38 -14.82 12.70 31.03
N SER A 39 -14.77 13.79 31.81
CA SER A 39 -13.52 14.38 32.34
C SER A 39 -12.43 14.62 31.28
N PHE A 40 -12.81 15.08 30.09
CA PHE A 40 -11.85 15.47 29.04
C PHE A 40 -11.40 16.93 29.20
N SER A 41 -10.14 17.22 28.89
CA SER A 41 -9.71 18.54 28.40
C SER A 41 -10.56 18.90 27.20
N LEU A 42 -11.00 20.14 27.04
CA LEU A 42 -11.77 20.65 25.88
C LEU A 42 -10.86 21.53 25.00
N PRO A 43 -11.11 21.66 23.69
CA PRO A 43 -10.17 22.28 22.78
C PRO A 43 -10.18 23.80 22.97
N ASP A 44 -9.08 24.37 23.47
CA ASP A 44 -8.97 25.82 23.63
C ASP A 44 -9.13 26.55 22.28
N GLY A 45 -10.15 27.41 22.19
CA GLY A 45 -10.29 28.40 21.14
C GLY A 45 -11.50 28.23 20.23
N ASN A 46 -11.87 29.35 19.59
CA ASN A 46 -12.99 29.55 18.67
C ASN A 46 -12.96 28.61 17.45
N SER A 47 -13.18 27.31 17.66
CA SER A 47 -13.72 26.47 16.59
C SER A 47 -15.14 26.99 16.34
N ASP A 48 -15.28 27.72 15.25
CA ASP A 48 -16.56 28.28 14.84
C ASP A 48 -17.46 27.11 14.40
N ILE A 49 -18.09 26.47 15.38
CA ILE A 49 -19.12 25.46 15.20
C ILE A 49 -20.31 26.07 14.42
N ASN A 50 -20.30 27.36 14.05
CA ASN A 50 -21.31 27.91 13.14
C ASN A 50 -21.07 27.59 11.64
N LYS A 51 -19.95 26.95 11.28
CA LYS A 51 -19.75 26.40 9.91
C LYS A 51 -20.21 24.95 9.79
N LEU A 52 -21.40 24.65 10.28
CA LEU A 52 -21.99 23.32 10.16
C LEU A 52 -22.54 23.09 8.75
N PRO A 53 -22.54 21.84 8.25
CA PRO A 53 -23.29 21.50 7.05
C PRO A 53 -24.76 21.88 7.23
N ALA A 54 -25.39 22.43 6.19
CA ALA A 54 -26.75 22.94 6.23
C ALA A 54 -27.84 21.88 6.53
N ALA A 55 -27.48 20.59 6.63
CA ALA A 55 -28.43 19.50 6.84
C ALA A 55 -27.92 18.49 7.89
N PHE A 56 -28.59 18.45 9.04
CA PHE A 56 -28.45 17.39 10.04
C PHE A 56 -29.57 16.36 9.88
N HIS A 57 -29.23 15.09 10.06
CA HIS A 57 -30.20 14.00 10.00
C HIS A 57 -30.48 13.42 11.39
N HIS A 58 -31.71 12.99 11.60
CA HIS A 58 -32.11 12.28 12.81
C HIS A 58 -31.40 10.92 12.92
N ASP A 59 -30.49 10.80 13.89
CA ASP A 59 -29.91 9.52 14.30
C ASP A 59 -30.73 8.90 15.45
N SER A 60 -31.12 7.63 15.32
CA SER A 60 -31.95 6.92 16.30
C SER A 60 -31.16 6.39 17.51
N ILE A 61 -29.87 6.14 17.36
CA ILE A 61 -28.96 5.65 18.40
C ILE A 61 -28.56 6.81 19.31
N LEU A 62 -28.05 7.91 18.73
CA LEU A 62 -27.74 9.15 19.44
C LEU A 62 -28.95 9.67 20.20
N PHE A 63 -30.15 9.52 19.64
CA PHE A 63 -31.37 9.87 20.36
C PHE A 63 -31.61 9.04 21.60
N ASN A 64 -31.43 7.72 21.53
CA ASN A 64 -31.64 6.86 22.69
C ASN A 64 -30.59 7.10 23.79
N ILE A 65 -29.38 7.52 23.41
CA ILE A 65 -28.27 7.78 24.33
C ILE A 65 -28.37 9.16 24.99
N LEU A 66 -28.56 10.21 24.18
CA LEU A 66 -28.60 11.61 24.61
C LEU A 66 -30.04 12.10 24.82
N CYS A 67 -30.82 12.10 23.74
CA CYS A 67 -32.02 12.93 23.66
C CYS A 67 -33.21 12.35 24.45
N LYS A 68 -33.35 11.02 24.49
CA LYS A 68 -34.43 10.32 25.19
C LYS A 68 -34.42 10.56 26.70
N ARG A 69 -33.25 10.90 27.24
CA ARG A 69 -33.04 11.20 28.66
C ARG A 69 -32.91 12.69 28.93
N CYS A 70 -33.03 13.53 27.90
CA CYS A 70 -32.83 14.96 28.02
C CYS A 70 -34.07 15.65 28.55
N ASP A 71 -33.94 16.35 29.67
CA ASP A 71 -35.05 17.07 30.30
C ASP A 71 -35.63 18.16 29.39
N PHE A 72 -34.80 18.78 28.53
CA PHE A 72 -35.24 19.75 27.51
C PHE A 72 -36.11 19.16 26.40
N LEU A 73 -36.24 17.82 26.31
CA LEU A 73 -37.21 17.20 25.41
C LEU A 73 -38.65 17.52 25.85
N VAL A 74 -38.88 17.65 27.17
CA VAL A 74 -40.19 18.00 27.76
C VAL A 74 -40.57 19.44 27.44
N ASP A 75 -39.57 20.32 27.25
CA ASP A 75 -39.75 21.75 26.95
C ASP A 75 -39.99 22.06 25.46
N GLY A 76 -40.19 21.03 24.63
CA GLY A 76 -40.54 21.20 23.21
C GLY A 76 -39.33 21.36 22.29
N CYS A 77 -38.32 20.48 22.43
CA CYS A 77 -37.23 20.35 21.47
C CYS A 77 -37.77 19.90 20.09
N ASP A 78 -37.93 20.88 19.20
CA ASP A 78 -38.40 20.75 17.83
C ASP A 78 -37.48 19.89 16.95
N TYR A 79 -36.17 19.87 17.21
CA TYR A 79 -35.22 18.99 16.49
C TYR A 79 -35.53 17.49 16.64
N ARG A 80 -36.27 17.06 17.68
CA ARG A 80 -36.64 15.64 17.88
C ARG A 80 -38.15 15.40 17.95
N ASP A 81 -38.96 16.41 17.65
CA ASP A 81 -40.42 16.29 17.54
C ASP A 81 -40.77 15.32 16.39
N LYS A 82 -41.83 14.52 16.57
CA LYS A 82 -42.37 13.64 15.52
C LYS A 82 -42.89 14.42 14.30
N ASN A 83 -43.18 15.71 14.48
CA ASN A 83 -43.63 16.64 13.44
C ASN A 83 -42.49 17.54 12.92
N TYR A 84 -41.22 17.11 13.05
CA TYR A 84 -40.03 17.85 12.62
C TYR A 84 -40.20 18.45 11.22
N SER A 85 -40.24 19.78 11.13
CA SER A 85 -40.41 20.54 9.89
C SER A 85 -39.15 20.62 9.03
N GLY A 86 -38.00 20.16 9.54
CA GLY A 86 -36.70 20.31 8.89
C GLY A 86 -35.94 21.60 9.24
N GLU A 87 -36.56 22.53 9.99
CA GLU A 87 -36.02 23.89 10.20
C GLU A 87 -35.30 24.08 11.55
N ALA A 88 -35.44 23.16 12.50
CA ALA A 88 -34.79 23.26 13.80
C ALA A 88 -33.34 22.74 13.76
N SER A 89 -32.39 23.49 14.34
CA SER A 89 -30.99 23.07 14.44
C SER A 89 -30.76 22.15 15.65
N PRO A 90 -29.90 21.10 15.55
CA PRO A 90 -29.55 20.27 16.70
C PRO A 90 -28.85 21.06 17.80
N CYS A 91 -28.93 20.57 19.05
CA CYS A 91 -28.19 21.16 20.16
C CYS A 91 -26.68 20.88 20.06
N GLY A 92 -25.85 21.72 20.72
CA GLY A 92 -24.39 21.61 20.68
C GLY A 92 -23.85 20.25 21.15
N GLY A 93 -24.51 19.62 22.12
CA GLY A 93 -24.16 18.27 22.60
C GLY A 93 -24.42 17.19 21.54
N PHE A 94 -25.48 17.34 20.75
CA PHE A 94 -25.78 16.46 19.63
C PHE A 94 -24.79 16.67 18.48
N ILE A 95 -24.44 17.93 18.17
CA ILE A 95 -23.46 18.30 17.15
C ILE A 95 -22.08 17.71 17.44
N LEU A 96 -21.59 17.88 18.68
CA LEU A 96 -20.28 17.36 19.10
C LEU A 96 -20.24 15.84 19.13
N MET A 97 -21.36 15.19 19.49
CA MET A 97 -21.47 13.74 19.46
C MET A 97 -21.67 13.16 18.04
N ASN A 98 -21.93 13.98 17.03
CA ASN A 98 -22.21 13.52 15.67
C ASN A 98 -20.97 13.53 14.74
N ARG A 99 -19.77 13.78 15.26
CA ARG A 99 -18.52 13.64 14.47
C ARG A 99 -17.89 12.28 14.71
N PHE A 100 -17.83 11.47 13.66
CA PHE A 100 -17.25 10.13 13.70
C PHE A 100 -15.88 10.16 13.04
N LEU A 101 -14.84 9.69 13.73
CA LEU A 101 -13.57 9.39 13.08
C LEU A 101 -13.68 8.00 12.45
N LYS A 102 -13.32 7.93 11.17
CA LYS A 102 -13.18 6.68 10.44
C LYS A 102 -11.82 6.61 9.77
N LEU A 103 -11.33 5.40 9.58
CA LEU A 103 -10.21 5.15 8.68
C LEU A 103 -10.56 5.60 7.26
N SER A 104 -9.61 6.23 6.57
CA SER A 104 -9.78 6.60 5.17
C SER A 104 -9.96 5.36 4.29
N PRO A 105 -10.70 5.43 3.17
CA PRO A 105 -11.00 4.26 2.34
C PRO A 105 -9.79 3.52 1.76
N HIS A 106 -8.65 4.19 1.68
CA HIS A 106 -7.38 3.69 1.14
C HIS A 106 -6.40 3.26 2.25
N CYS A 107 -6.85 3.26 3.50
CA CYS A 107 -6.05 2.84 4.64
C CYS A 107 -6.54 1.48 5.17
N SER A 108 -5.61 0.67 5.67
CA SER A 108 -5.91 -0.64 6.26
C SER A 108 -5.06 -0.89 7.49
N LEU A 109 -5.66 -1.37 8.58
CA LEU A 109 -4.91 -1.92 9.71
C LEU A 109 -4.32 -3.29 9.31
N LYS A 110 -3.05 -3.53 9.60
CA LYS A 110 -2.33 -4.78 9.29
C LYS A 110 -1.59 -5.26 10.52
N ILE A 111 -1.86 -6.48 10.98
CA ILE A 111 -1.20 -7.14 12.12
C ILE A 111 -0.19 -8.13 11.57
N LEU A 112 0.98 -7.60 11.17
CA LEU A 112 2.11 -8.37 10.62
C LEU A 112 2.97 -8.90 11.79
N GLU A 113 4.28 -8.66 11.77
CA GLU A 113 5.14 -8.89 12.95
C GLU A 113 4.82 -7.91 14.10
N LYS A 114 4.24 -6.75 13.75
CA LYS A 114 3.77 -5.69 14.63
C LYS A 114 2.45 -5.13 14.05
N PRO A 115 1.66 -4.37 14.82
CA PRO A 115 0.53 -3.65 14.24
C PRO A 115 1.02 -2.46 13.41
N TYR A 116 0.45 -2.33 12.21
CA TYR A 116 0.73 -1.24 11.28
C TYR A 116 -0.56 -0.63 10.74
N LEU A 117 -0.54 0.66 10.46
CA LEU A 117 -1.49 1.31 9.58
C LEU A 117 -0.87 1.41 8.19
N TYR A 118 -1.48 0.79 7.19
CA TYR A 118 -1.00 0.81 5.81
C TYR A 118 -1.82 1.80 4.98
N ASP A 119 -1.16 2.82 4.45
CA ASP A 119 -1.68 3.70 3.41
C ASP A 119 -1.41 3.04 2.04
N ILE A 120 -2.45 2.43 1.49
CA ILE A 120 -2.39 1.67 0.23
C ILE A 120 -2.12 2.63 -0.95
N LYS A 121 -2.64 3.85 -0.87
CA LYS A 121 -2.55 4.84 -1.96
C LYS A 121 -1.13 5.35 -2.11
N ASN A 122 -0.47 5.69 -1.01
CA ASN A 122 0.89 6.22 -1.03
C ASN A 122 1.98 5.14 -0.83
N ASP A 123 1.58 3.88 -0.61
CA ASP A 123 2.47 2.74 -0.32
C ASP A 123 3.31 2.93 0.96
N GLU A 124 2.71 3.52 1.99
CA GLU A 124 3.39 3.85 3.26
C GLU A 124 2.87 2.98 4.41
N LEU A 125 3.81 2.46 5.21
CA LEU A 125 3.51 1.55 6.32
C LEU A 125 3.95 2.18 7.65
N TYR A 126 2.97 2.52 8.49
CA TYR A 126 3.17 3.19 9.77
C TYR A 126 3.13 2.18 10.92
N GLU A 127 4.25 1.97 11.63
CA GLU A 127 4.27 1.13 12.84
C GLU A 127 3.44 1.79 13.95
N LEU A 128 2.57 1.01 14.59
CA LEU A 128 1.73 1.48 15.69
C LEU A 128 2.22 0.94 17.03
N ASP A 129 2.24 1.78 18.05
CA ASP A 129 2.27 1.30 19.42
C ASP A 129 0.88 0.79 19.85
N LYS A 130 0.79 0.24 21.07
CA LYS A 130 -0.45 -0.33 21.58
C LYS A 130 -1.58 0.70 21.71
N CYS A 131 -1.25 1.93 22.10
CA CYS A 131 -2.22 3.00 22.29
C CYS A 131 -2.79 3.47 20.93
N ALA A 132 -1.92 3.62 19.94
CA ALA A 132 -2.29 3.97 18.57
C ALA A 132 -3.13 2.86 17.91
N GLU A 133 -2.75 1.59 18.08
CA GLU A 133 -3.52 0.44 17.60
C GLU A 133 -4.95 0.45 18.18
N ASP A 134 -5.07 0.58 19.50
CA ASP A 134 -6.37 0.57 20.19
C ASP A 134 -7.23 1.78 19.80
N PHE A 135 -6.62 2.92 19.46
CA PHE A 135 -7.30 4.09 18.94
C PHE A 135 -7.81 3.88 17.50
N ILE A 136 -6.96 3.39 16.59
CA ILE A 136 -7.31 3.14 15.20
C ILE A 136 -8.44 2.09 15.10
N LYS A 137 -8.41 1.04 15.92
CA LYS A 137 -9.51 0.04 16.00
C LYS A 137 -10.85 0.66 16.38
N LYS A 138 -10.85 1.76 17.13
CA LYS A 138 -12.07 2.50 17.48
C LYS A 138 -12.50 3.46 16.38
N CYS A 139 -11.62 3.86 15.45
CA CYS A 139 -11.92 4.76 14.33
C CYS A 139 -12.72 4.05 13.22
N ASN A 140 -13.85 3.46 13.56
CA ASN A 140 -14.69 2.64 12.68
C ASN A 140 -15.88 3.39 12.09
N GLY A 141 -15.98 4.71 12.31
CA GLY A 141 -17.12 5.52 11.87
C GLY A 141 -18.39 5.32 12.72
N ILE A 142 -18.28 4.67 13.88
CA ILE A 142 -19.38 4.43 14.83
C ILE A 142 -19.03 5.03 16.21
N ASN A 143 -17.77 4.94 16.63
CA ASN A 143 -17.34 5.54 17.89
C ASN A 143 -17.19 7.06 17.78
N ILE A 144 -17.58 7.73 18.85
CA ILE A 144 -17.52 9.18 18.99
C ILE A 144 -16.22 9.52 19.73
N PHE A 145 -15.45 10.44 19.18
CA PHE A 145 -14.22 10.91 19.81
C PHE A 145 -14.39 12.39 20.16
N PRO A 146 -14.22 12.79 21.43
CA PRO A 146 -14.16 14.20 21.76
C PRO A 146 -12.93 14.80 21.08
N LEU A 147 -13.15 15.63 20.05
CA LEU A 147 -12.11 16.34 19.27
C LEU A 147 -11.42 17.46 20.07
N ASN A 148 -11.27 17.24 21.36
CA ASN A 148 -10.82 18.24 22.29
C ASN A 148 -9.31 18.40 22.31
N ASN A 149 -8.58 17.46 21.72
CA ASN A 149 -7.14 17.52 21.54
C ASN A 149 -6.80 17.66 20.05
N TYR A 150 -7.12 18.80 19.44
CA TYR A 150 -6.34 19.26 18.27
C TYR A 150 -4.88 19.58 18.65
N GLU A 151 -4.42 19.24 19.85
CA GLU A 151 -3.02 19.16 20.25
C GLU A 151 -2.47 17.73 20.27
N ASP A 152 -3.31 16.70 20.09
CA ASP A 152 -2.84 15.33 19.95
C ASP A 152 -2.13 15.22 18.59
N LYS A 153 -0.80 15.28 18.65
CA LYS A 153 0.08 15.22 17.48
C LYS A 153 -0.25 14.02 16.60
N PHE A 154 -0.71 12.92 17.17
CA PHE A 154 -1.07 11.72 16.41
C PHE A 154 -2.35 11.89 15.60
N ILE A 155 -3.44 12.38 16.20
CA ILE A 155 -4.71 12.58 15.48
C ILE A 155 -4.54 13.62 14.37
N ASN A 156 -3.87 14.73 14.67
CA ASN A 156 -3.58 15.76 13.67
C ASN A 156 -2.72 15.25 12.54
N PHE A 157 -1.69 14.45 12.85
CA PHE A 157 -0.87 13.80 11.85
C PHE A 157 -1.76 12.93 10.95
N CYS A 158 -2.56 12.04 11.53
CA CYS A 158 -3.45 11.17 10.77
C CYS A 158 -4.46 11.92 9.90
N LEU A 159 -5.04 13.04 10.37
CA LEU A 159 -5.95 13.85 9.57
C LEU A 159 -5.22 14.61 8.45
N LYS A 160 -4.05 15.17 8.75
CA LYS A 160 -3.24 15.94 7.79
C LYS A 160 -2.72 15.05 6.65
N GLU A 161 -2.26 13.85 6.99
CA GLU A 161 -1.79 12.85 6.04
C GLU A 161 -2.96 12.06 5.40
N ASN A 162 -4.22 12.45 5.67
CA ASN A 162 -5.43 11.79 5.16
C ASN A 162 -5.55 10.29 5.51
N LEU A 163 -4.95 9.85 6.61
CA LEU A 163 -5.08 8.49 7.14
C LEU A 163 -6.42 8.26 7.87
N LEU A 164 -7.01 9.34 8.39
CA LEU A 164 -8.35 9.37 9.00
C LEU A 164 -9.23 10.42 8.30
N GLU A 165 -10.53 10.18 8.32
CA GLU A 165 -11.56 11.11 7.85
C GLU A 165 -12.58 11.40 8.95
N ILE A 166 -13.07 12.63 8.99
CA ILE A 166 -14.22 13.03 9.80
C ILE A 166 -15.49 12.78 8.99
N SER A 167 -16.41 12.00 9.53
CA SER A 167 -17.73 11.74 8.97
C SER A 167 -18.81 12.42 9.80
N ASP A 168 -19.72 13.11 9.13
CA ASP A 168 -20.91 13.75 9.74
C ASP A 168 -22.09 12.77 9.90
N LYS A 169 -21.90 11.52 9.47
CA LYS A 169 -22.88 10.42 9.56
C LYS A 169 -22.22 9.18 10.14
N PRO A 170 -22.87 8.45 11.06
CA PRO A 170 -22.40 7.14 11.46
C PRO A 170 -22.51 6.18 10.27
N LYS A 171 -21.45 5.42 10.00
CA LYS A 171 -21.53 4.34 8.99
C LYS A 171 -22.46 3.24 9.52
N SER A 172 -23.30 2.67 8.65
CA SER A 172 -23.97 1.41 8.98
C SER A 172 -22.91 0.31 9.10
N ILE A 173 -23.02 -0.52 10.13
CA ILE A 173 -22.07 -1.62 10.48
C ILE A 173 -21.83 -2.60 9.32
N ILE A 174 -22.64 -2.56 8.25
CA ILE A 174 -22.83 -3.65 7.29
C ILE A 174 -21.92 -3.55 6.05
N GLN A 175 -21.19 -2.45 5.84
CA GLN A 175 -20.45 -2.21 4.57
C GLN A 175 -18.92 -2.14 4.69
N ASN A 176 -18.31 -2.61 5.78
CA ASN A 176 -16.86 -2.50 5.94
C ASN A 176 -16.11 -3.75 5.43
N SER A 177 -15.68 -3.74 4.17
CA SER A 177 -14.48 -4.47 3.74
C SER A 177 -13.19 -3.86 4.35
N GLN A 178 -13.24 -2.58 4.74
CA GLN A 178 -12.13 -1.79 5.31
C GLN A 178 -11.80 -2.12 6.77
N PHE A 179 -12.74 -2.74 7.49
CA PHE A 179 -12.56 -3.29 8.83
C PHE A 179 -12.85 -4.79 8.80
N THR A 180 -12.18 -5.51 7.91
CA THR A 180 -12.00 -6.93 8.18
C THR A 180 -10.97 -6.99 9.30
N ILE A 181 -11.43 -6.90 10.56
CA ILE A 181 -10.60 -7.35 11.69
C ILE A 181 -10.44 -8.84 11.45
N HIS A 182 -9.37 -9.22 10.77
CA HIS A 182 -9.01 -10.62 10.64
C HIS A 182 -8.85 -11.13 12.08
N ASN A 183 -9.63 -12.13 12.45
CA ASN A 183 -9.52 -12.79 13.77
C ASN A 183 -8.19 -13.57 13.91
N TYR A 184 -7.30 -13.45 12.92
CA TYR A 184 -6.07 -14.20 12.77
C TYR A 184 -4.93 -13.21 12.49
N ASN A 185 -3.81 -13.41 13.18
CA ASN A 185 -2.57 -12.69 12.88
C ASN A 185 -2.01 -13.18 11.54
N SER A 186 -1.26 -12.32 10.84
CA SER A 186 -0.44 -12.78 9.71
C SER A 186 0.54 -13.88 10.13
N PRO A 187 0.97 -14.75 9.20
CA PRO A 187 2.07 -15.67 9.47
C PRO A 187 3.33 -14.91 9.88
N ILE A 188 4.23 -15.56 10.62
CA ILE A 188 5.52 -14.99 11.00
C ILE A 188 6.63 -15.85 10.36
N PRO A 189 7.43 -15.29 9.42
CA PRO A 189 7.34 -13.92 8.90
C PRO A 189 6.10 -13.69 8.02
N SER A 190 5.68 -12.44 7.92
CA SER A 190 4.52 -12.03 7.11
C SER A 190 4.82 -12.14 5.62
N LEU A 191 3.82 -12.58 4.84
CA LEU A 191 3.86 -12.51 3.39
C LEU A 191 3.36 -11.14 2.95
N ARG A 192 4.28 -10.20 2.68
CA ARG A 192 3.94 -8.81 2.34
C ARG A 192 3.75 -8.60 0.85
N TYR A 193 4.50 -9.33 0.03
CA TYR A 193 4.53 -9.16 -1.43
C TYR A 193 4.18 -10.47 -2.11
N LEU A 194 3.17 -10.45 -2.97
CA LEU A 194 2.78 -11.61 -3.76
C LEU A 194 2.89 -11.28 -5.24
N GLU A 195 3.80 -11.94 -5.95
CA GLU A 195 3.79 -11.94 -7.40
C GLU A 195 2.81 -13.00 -7.91
N LEU A 196 1.73 -12.56 -8.52
CA LEU A 196 0.73 -13.42 -9.13
C LEU A 196 0.94 -13.46 -10.64
N GLN A 197 1.46 -14.56 -11.14
CA GLN A 197 1.59 -14.78 -12.58
C GLN A 197 0.31 -15.41 -13.14
N LEU A 198 -0.49 -14.61 -13.82
CA LEU A 198 -1.81 -15.04 -14.30
C LEU A 198 -1.71 -16.04 -15.45
N THR A 199 -0.76 -15.82 -16.37
CA THR A 199 -0.61 -16.60 -17.61
C THR A 199 0.85 -16.67 -18.04
N ARG A 200 1.24 -17.72 -18.78
CA ARG A 200 2.52 -17.77 -19.53
C ARG A 200 2.39 -17.29 -20.97
N ARG A 201 1.20 -16.87 -21.39
CA ARG A 201 1.00 -16.24 -22.70
C ARG A 201 1.68 -14.87 -22.72
N CYS A 202 2.35 -14.57 -23.80
CA CYS A 202 2.96 -13.28 -24.07
C CYS A 202 2.99 -13.04 -25.57
N ASN A 203 2.80 -11.80 -25.99
CA ASN A 203 2.93 -11.36 -27.38
C ASN A 203 4.40 -11.17 -27.81
N LEU A 204 5.33 -11.14 -26.85
CA LEU A 204 6.77 -10.99 -27.10
C LEU A 204 7.52 -12.30 -26.82
N SER A 205 8.78 -12.34 -27.25
CA SER A 205 9.71 -13.44 -26.99
C SER A 205 11.07 -12.89 -26.57
N CYS A 206 11.07 -12.11 -25.48
CA CYS A 206 12.24 -11.38 -25.00
C CYS A 206 13.42 -12.32 -24.76
N LYS A 207 14.63 -11.88 -25.13
CA LYS A 207 15.86 -12.71 -25.07
C LYS A 207 16.29 -13.04 -23.63
N HIS A 208 15.94 -12.20 -22.66
CA HIS A 208 16.24 -12.41 -21.24
C HIS A 208 15.11 -13.10 -20.45
N CYS A 209 13.97 -13.42 -21.08
CA CYS A 209 12.77 -13.86 -20.35
C CYS A 209 13.07 -15.12 -19.52
N TYR A 210 12.97 -15.01 -18.20
CA TYR A 210 13.26 -16.11 -17.29
C TYR A 210 12.22 -17.23 -17.34
N LEU A 211 10.97 -16.90 -17.74
CA LEU A 211 9.91 -17.88 -18.02
C LEU A 211 10.15 -18.68 -19.31
N GLY A 212 11.12 -18.26 -20.13
CA GLY A 212 11.42 -18.88 -21.41
C GLY A 212 10.47 -18.43 -22.53
N LYS A 213 10.20 -19.32 -23.48
CA LYS A 213 9.24 -19.08 -24.56
C LYS A 213 7.80 -19.04 -24.03
N PRO A 214 6.92 -18.20 -24.61
CA PRO A 214 5.50 -18.16 -24.25
C PRO A 214 4.85 -19.54 -24.34
N ARG A 215 3.92 -19.83 -23.43
CA ARG A 215 3.15 -21.08 -23.42
C ARG A 215 1.69 -20.80 -23.11
N ASP A 216 0.81 -21.64 -23.61
CA ASP A 216 -0.63 -21.56 -23.36
C ASP A 216 -0.97 -22.25 -22.04
N ILE A 217 -0.64 -21.58 -20.93
CA ILE A 217 -0.92 -22.02 -19.56
C ILE A 217 -1.36 -20.78 -18.77
N GLU A 218 -2.47 -20.88 -18.05
CA GLU A 218 -2.97 -19.80 -17.19
C GLU A 218 -3.74 -20.35 -15.99
N LEU A 219 -3.86 -19.53 -14.95
CA LEU A 219 -4.66 -19.86 -13.77
C LEU A 219 -6.15 -19.79 -14.11
N SER A 220 -6.93 -20.72 -13.55
CA SER A 220 -8.39 -20.56 -13.60
C SER A 220 -8.82 -19.32 -12.81
N LEU A 221 -9.90 -18.66 -13.23
CA LEU A 221 -10.41 -17.51 -12.49
C LEU A 221 -10.77 -17.87 -11.04
N ASN A 222 -11.32 -19.07 -10.81
CA ASN A 222 -11.64 -19.54 -9.45
C ASN A 222 -10.39 -19.66 -8.57
N SER A 223 -9.29 -20.18 -9.13
CA SER A 223 -8.00 -20.22 -8.42
C SER A 223 -7.53 -18.81 -8.07
N VAL A 224 -7.63 -17.85 -8.99
CA VAL A 224 -7.28 -16.45 -8.74
C VAL A 224 -8.12 -15.85 -7.61
N LYS A 225 -9.44 -16.07 -7.61
CA LYS A 225 -10.33 -15.60 -6.52
C LYS A 225 -9.91 -16.15 -5.15
N GLY A 226 -9.56 -17.44 -5.08
CA GLY A 226 -9.04 -18.07 -3.87
C GLY A 226 -7.71 -17.45 -3.42
N ILE A 227 -6.78 -17.25 -4.33
CA ILE A 227 -5.47 -16.62 -4.06
C ILE A 227 -5.63 -15.23 -3.45
N LEU A 228 -6.47 -14.39 -4.06
CA LEU A 228 -6.68 -13.02 -3.56
C LEU A 228 -7.30 -13.03 -2.15
N LYS A 229 -8.22 -13.97 -1.88
CA LYS A 229 -8.81 -14.13 -0.56
C LYS A 229 -7.79 -14.58 0.48
N ASP A 230 -6.99 -15.60 0.16
CA ASP A 230 -5.92 -16.09 1.02
C ASP A 230 -4.91 -14.97 1.32
N PHE A 231 -4.50 -14.21 0.31
CA PHE A 231 -3.54 -13.11 0.48
C PHE A 231 -4.09 -11.96 1.33
N GLU A 232 -5.37 -11.62 1.18
CA GLU A 232 -6.05 -10.66 2.06
C GLU A 232 -6.13 -11.18 3.50
N ASP A 233 -6.47 -12.45 3.70
CA ASP A 233 -6.53 -13.07 5.04
C ASP A 233 -5.16 -13.17 5.72
N MET A 234 -4.10 -13.31 4.93
CA MET A 234 -2.71 -13.23 5.38
C MET A 234 -2.24 -11.78 5.58
N GLN A 235 -3.11 -10.79 5.33
CA GLN A 235 -2.90 -9.35 5.46
C GLN A 235 -1.74 -8.84 4.59
N GLY A 236 -1.66 -9.33 3.36
CA GLY A 236 -0.69 -8.89 2.35
C GLY A 236 -0.70 -7.38 2.11
N LEU A 237 0.43 -6.85 1.62
CA LEU A 237 0.62 -5.41 1.34
C LEU A 237 0.57 -5.08 -0.14
N ARG A 238 1.36 -5.77 -1.00
CA ARG A 238 1.36 -5.52 -2.46
C ARG A 238 1.15 -6.81 -3.26
N LEU A 239 0.19 -6.75 -4.18
CA LEU A 239 -0.02 -7.74 -5.23
C LEU A 239 0.66 -7.26 -6.52
N LEU A 240 1.66 -7.99 -6.99
CA LEU A 240 2.34 -7.76 -8.26
C LEU A 240 1.68 -8.64 -9.32
N ILE A 241 0.92 -8.02 -10.22
CA ILE A 241 0.18 -8.69 -11.28
C ILE A 241 1.13 -8.86 -12.47
N SER A 242 1.53 -10.10 -12.73
CA SER A 242 2.66 -10.46 -13.61
C SER A 242 2.33 -11.70 -14.46
N GLY A 243 3.36 -12.31 -15.05
CA GLY A 243 3.31 -13.54 -15.85
C GLY A 243 4.13 -13.40 -17.13
N GLY A 244 3.57 -13.87 -18.24
CA GLY A 244 4.03 -13.50 -19.57
C GLY A 244 3.66 -12.04 -19.86
N GLU A 245 2.43 -11.81 -20.34
CA GLU A 245 1.81 -10.49 -20.38
C GLU A 245 0.43 -10.59 -19.71
N PRO A 246 0.21 -9.94 -18.55
CA PRO A 246 -1.05 -10.05 -17.81
C PRO A 246 -2.28 -9.67 -18.63
N LEU A 247 -2.16 -8.67 -19.52
CA LEU A 247 -3.27 -8.22 -20.38
C LEU A 247 -3.73 -9.28 -21.39
N LEU A 248 -2.98 -10.36 -21.58
CA LEU A 248 -3.41 -11.51 -22.39
C LEU A 248 -4.18 -12.57 -21.61
N TYR A 249 -4.27 -12.47 -20.28
CA TYR A 249 -5.04 -13.42 -19.48
C TYR A 249 -6.51 -13.43 -19.90
N SER A 250 -7.11 -14.61 -20.09
CA SER A 250 -8.47 -14.73 -20.67
C SER A 250 -9.54 -14.00 -19.87
N TYR A 251 -9.34 -13.88 -18.56
CA TYR A 251 -10.27 -13.25 -17.63
C TYR A 251 -9.71 -11.93 -17.06
N PHE A 252 -8.75 -11.28 -17.73
CA PHE A 252 -8.08 -10.08 -17.20
C PHE A 252 -9.06 -9.00 -16.74
N TRP A 253 -10.05 -8.67 -17.57
CA TRP A 253 -11.02 -7.62 -17.21
C TRP A 253 -11.93 -8.03 -16.06
N GLU A 254 -12.38 -9.28 -16.01
CA GLU A 254 -13.16 -9.77 -14.85
C GLU A 254 -12.32 -9.74 -13.57
N PHE A 255 -11.07 -10.17 -13.63
CA PHE A 255 -10.11 -10.06 -12.54
C PHE A 255 -9.88 -8.61 -12.10
N ASN A 256 -9.71 -7.69 -13.05
CA ASN A 256 -9.52 -6.26 -12.80
C ASN A 256 -10.71 -5.63 -12.05
N GLU A 257 -11.94 -5.98 -12.43
CA GLU A 257 -13.14 -5.47 -11.74
C GLU A 257 -13.25 -5.93 -10.28
N MET A 258 -12.56 -7.02 -9.90
CA MET A 258 -12.57 -7.54 -8.53
C MET A 258 -11.49 -6.92 -7.63
N LEU A 259 -10.45 -6.30 -8.19
CA LEU A 259 -9.35 -5.76 -7.41
C LEU A 259 -9.76 -4.71 -6.34
N PRO A 260 -10.77 -3.85 -6.56
CA PRO A 260 -11.23 -2.89 -5.55
C PRO A 260 -11.73 -3.53 -4.25
N ASP A 261 -12.13 -4.81 -4.25
CA ASP A 261 -12.68 -5.50 -3.07
C ASP A 261 -11.62 -5.88 -2.02
N TYR A 262 -10.34 -5.70 -2.32
CA TYR A 262 -9.21 -6.13 -1.49
C TYR A 262 -8.38 -4.96 -0.96
N ASN A 263 -7.83 -5.04 0.25
CA ASN A 263 -7.12 -3.94 0.93
C ASN A 263 -5.59 -4.09 0.87
N PHE A 264 -5.07 -4.40 -0.31
CA PHE A 264 -3.64 -4.34 -0.64
C PHE A 264 -3.42 -3.47 -1.88
N ARG A 265 -2.20 -2.97 -2.05
CA ARG A 265 -1.79 -2.21 -3.24
C ARG A 265 -1.65 -3.15 -4.42
N LYS A 266 -2.10 -2.72 -5.59
CA LYS A 266 -2.08 -3.51 -6.83
C LYS A 266 -1.14 -2.85 -7.81
N VAL A 267 -0.14 -3.61 -8.26
CA VAL A 267 0.88 -3.16 -9.20
C VAL A 267 0.81 -4.02 -10.44
N LEU A 268 0.53 -3.42 -11.60
CA LEU A 268 0.52 -4.13 -12.89
C LEU A 268 1.90 -4.08 -13.53
N LEU A 269 2.51 -5.24 -13.78
CA LEU A 269 3.79 -5.36 -14.48
C LEU A 269 3.51 -5.72 -15.93
N THR A 270 3.84 -4.83 -16.88
CA THR A 270 3.48 -5.02 -18.29
C THR A 270 4.63 -4.66 -19.24
N ASN A 271 4.62 -5.26 -20.42
CA ASN A 271 5.46 -4.83 -21.54
C ASN A 271 4.92 -3.60 -22.28
N GLY A 272 3.73 -3.12 -21.91
CA GLY A 272 3.11 -1.91 -22.45
C GLY A 272 2.41 -2.07 -23.81
N TRP A 273 2.50 -3.23 -24.46
CA TRP A 273 2.02 -3.41 -25.84
C TRP A 273 0.51 -3.21 -26.01
N PHE A 274 -0.27 -3.67 -25.04
CA PHE A 274 -1.73 -3.58 -25.09
C PHE A 274 -2.30 -2.43 -24.28
N LEU A 275 -1.45 -1.66 -23.60
CA LEU A 275 -1.89 -0.67 -22.64
C LEU A 275 -2.02 0.71 -23.30
N LYS A 276 -3.15 0.94 -23.99
CA LYS A 276 -3.49 2.24 -24.57
C LYS A 276 -4.45 2.99 -23.66
N LYS A 277 -4.80 4.22 -24.04
CA LYS A 277 -5.67 5.10 -23.26
C LYS A 277 -6.97 4.41 -22.79
N GLU A 278 -7.64 3.67 -23.66
CA GLU A 278 -8.91 2.99 -23.36
C GLU A 278 -8.75 1.87 -22.33
N GLU A 279 -7.64 1.12 -22.39
CA GLU A 279 -7.32 0.10 -21.40
C GLU A 279 -6.92 0.72 -20.05
N VAL A 280 -6.08 1.76 -20.07
CA VAL A 280 -5.60 2.45 -18.85
C VAL A 280 -6.76 3.03 -18.05
N SER A 281 -7.73 3.70 -18.69
CA SER A 281 -8.86 4.34 -18.01
C SER A 281 -9.81 3.36 -17.31
N ARG A 282 -9.64 2.05 -17.53
CA ARG A 282 -10.44 0.98 -16.94
C ARG A 282 -9.66 0.17 -15.90
N LEU A 283 -8.38 0.46 -15.68
CA LEU A 283 -7.57 -0.28 -14.72
C LEU A 283 -7.96 0.08 -13.28
N ASN A 284 -8.14 -0.96 -12.45
CA ASN A 284 -8.34 -0.84 -11.01
C ASN A 284 -7.05 -1.16 -10.24
N VAL A 285 -5.92 -0.63 -10.72
CA VAL A 285 -4.60 -0.78 -10.10
C VAL A 285 -4.12 0.57 -9.57
N HIS A 286 -3.21 0.52 -8.59
CA HIS A 286 -2.66 1.74 -7.99
C HIS A 286 -1.42 2.20 -8.75
N GLU A 287 -0.69 1.25 -9.33
CA GLU A 287 0.60 1.47 -9.96
C GLU A 287 0.72 0.59 -11.22
N VAL A 288 1.36 1.13 -12.25
CA VAL A 288 1.80 0.36 -13.42
C VAL A 288 3.32 0.45 -13.51
N GLN A 289 3.97 -0.71 -13.55
CA GLN A 289 5.38 -0.82 -13.88
C GLN A 289 5.52 -1.20 -15.35
N VAL A 290 6.07 -0.28 -16.15
CA VAL A 290 6.33 -0.52 -17.57
C VAL A 290 7.77 -1.01 -17.75
N SER A 291 7.93 -2.11 -18.47
CA SER A 291 9.24 -2.59 -18.88
C SER A 291 9.86 -1.68 -19.95
N LEU A 292 11.02 -1.07 -19.66
CA LEU A 292 11.79 -0.25 -20.60
C LEU A 292 13.28 -0.53 -20.48
N ASP A 293 13.84 -1.35 -21.39
CA ASP A 293 15.24 -1.81 -21.31
C ASP A 293 16.25 -1.01 -22.17
N GLY A 294 16.05 0.28 -22.39
CA GLY A 294 16.95 1.07 -23.24
C GLY A 294 16.24 2.14 -24.05
N LEU A 295 17.02 2.83 -24.88
CA LEU A 295 16.47 3.54 -26.04
C LEU A 295 16.02 2.53 -27.10
N GLU A 296 15.36 3.01 -28.16
CA GLU A 296 14.69 2.16 -29.15
C GLU A 296 15.55 0.98 -29.64
N LYS A 297 16.81 1.22 -30.01
CA LYS A 297 17.71 0.16 -30.47
C LYS A 297 17.99 -0.88 -29.37
N GLY A 298 18.38 -0.46 -28.17
CA GLY A 298 18.72 -1.37 -27.07
C GLY A 298 17.52 -2.19 -26.63
N HIS A 299 16.39 -1.51 -26.41
CA HIS A 299 15.13 -2.11 -26.01
C HIS A 299 14.61 -3.11 -27.05
N ASP A 300 14.51 -2.72 -28.32
CA ASP A 300 13.96 -3.58 -29.37
C ASP A 300 14.86 -4.79 -29.68
N MET A 301 16.18 -4.66 -29.51
CA MET A 301 17.11 -5.81 -29.62
C MET A 301 16.80 -6.89 -28.58
N LEU A 302 16.41 -6.48 -27.38
CA LEU A 302 16.11 -7.39 -26.27
C LEU A 302 14.68 -7.95 -26.32
N ARG A 303 13.70 -7.11 -26.65
CA ARG A 303 12.26 -7.42 -26.53
C ARG A 303 11.53 -7.66 -27.86
N GLY A 304 12.09 -7.20 -28.97
CA GLY A 304 11.51 -7.29 -30.30
C GLY A 304 11.15 -5.91 -30.89
N LYS A 305 11.16 -5.81 -32.22
CA LYS A 305 10.95 -4.55 -32.93
C LYS A 305 9.60 -3.89 -32.61
N GLY A 306 9.63 -2.58 -32.36
CA GLY A 306 8.47 -1.74 -32.06
C GLY A 306 8.05 -1.75 -30.60
N SER A 307 8.67 -2.57 -29.74
CA SER A 307 8.30 -2.66 -28.33
C SER A 307 8.64 -1.39 -27.54
N PHE A 308 9.74 -0.70 -27.89
CA PHE A 308 10.09 0.58 -27.28
C PHE A 308 8.98 1.61 -27.45
N LYS A 309 8.49 1.76 -28.68
CA LYS A 309 7.44 2.72 -29.00
C LYS A 309 6.16 2.43 -28.22
N MET A 310 5.82 1.14 -28.07
CA MET A 310 4.66 0.74 -27.29
C MET A 310 4.84 1.02 -25.80
N ALA A 311 6.02 0.75 -25.24
CA ALA A 311 6.34 1.07 -23.85
C ALA A 311 6.21 2.57 -23.55
N ILE A 312 6.80 3.45 -24.39
CA ILE A 312 6.66 4.91 -24.24
C ILE A 312 5.19 5.34 -24.35
N SER A 313 4.45 4.82 -25.33
CA SER A 313 3.03 5.14 -25.49
C SER A 313 2.19 4.70 -24.29
N ALA A 314 2.52 3.56 -23.66
CA ALA A 314 1.86 3.09 -22.45
C ALA A 314 2.17 4.00 -21.26
N MET A 315 3.44 4.38 -21.08
CA MET A 315 3.85 5.33 -20.04
C MET A 315 3.12 6.67 -20.17
N ASP A 316 2.99 7.20 -21.39
CA ASP A 316 2.21 8.42 -21.65
C ASP A 316 0.74 8.25 -21.25
N ALA A 317 0.13 7.12 -21.61
CA ALA A 317 -1.26 6.82 -21.27
C ALA A 317 -1.47 6.71 -19.75
N VAL A 318 -0.62 5.95 -19.05
CA VAL A 318 -0.65 5.77 -17.58
C VAL A 318 -0.51 7.11 -16.87
N LYS A 319 0.49 7.91 -17.25
CA LYS A 319 0.72 9.23 -16.67
C LYS A 319 -0.48 10.16 -16.86
N ASN A 320 -1.08 10.16 -18.05
CA ASN A 320 -2.22 11.03 -18.35
C ASN A 320 -3.50 10.66 -17.58
N GLU A 321 -3.65 9.40 -17.18
CA GLU A 321 -4.75 8.95 -16.31
C GLU A 321 -4.50 9.26 -14.82
N GLY A 322 -3.27 9.64 -14.46
CA GLY A 322 -2.89 9.92 -13.08
C GLY A 322 -2.68 8.67 -12.23
N ILE A 323 -2.40 7.53 -12.87
CA ILE A 323 -1.98 6.30 -12.18
C ILE A 323 -0.48 6.39 -11.90
N ASP A 324 -0.04 5.90 -10.74
CA ASP A 324 1.38 5.88 -10.40
C ASP A 324 2.17 5.03 -11.41
N LEU A 325 3.32 5.54 -11.81
CA LEU A 325 4.13 4.94 -12.86
C LEU A 325 5.52 4.58 -12.33
N SER A 326 5.93 3.35 -12.60
CA SER A 326 7.26 2.83 -12.35
C SER A 326 7.86 2.28 -13.64
N VAL A 327 9.19 2.21 -13.71
CA VAL A 327 9.90 1.61 -14.84
C VAL A 327 10.82 0.51 -14.36
N ALA A 328 10.83 -0.62 -15.05
CA ALA A 328 11.82 -1.68 -14.85
C ALA A 328 12.74 -1.80 -16.07
N THR A 329 14.05 -1.87 -15.82
CA THR A 329 15.09 -1.93 -16.83
C THR A 329 16.06 -3.06 -16.52
N MET A 330 16.24 -3.97 -17.49
CA MET A 330 17.28 -4.98 -17.48
C MET A 330 18.55 -4.44 -18.13
N VAL A 331 19.67 -4.46 -17.43
CA VAL A 331 20.97 -4.05 -18.00
C VAL A 331 21.47 -5.14 -18.94
N HIS A 332 21.88 -4.78 -20.16
CA HIS A 332 22.49 -5.70 -21.12
C HIS A 332 23.54 -4.99 -22.00
N PRO A 333 24.42 -5.73 -22.71
CA PRO A 333 25.52 -5.13 -23.47
C PRO A 333 25.11 -4.09 -24.53
N HIS A 334 23.85 -4.09 -24.98
CA HIS A 334 23.35 -3.22 -26.03
C HIS A 334 22.59 -1.98 -25.54
N ASN A 335 22.38 -1.80 -24.23
CA ASN A 335 21.77 -0.60 -23.65
C ASN A 335 22.70 0.17 -22.69
N ILE A 336 23.95 -0.26 -22.53
CA ILE A 336 24.91 0.36 -21.58
C ILE A 336 25.11 1.86 -21.80
N ASN A 337 24.99 2.33 -23.04
CA ASN A 337 25.17 3.75 -23.39
C ASN A 337 23.86 4.55 -23.31
N ASP A 338 22.74 3.91 -22.99
CA ASP A 338 21.41 4.51 -23.04
C ASP A 338 21.01 5.16 -21.71
N PHE A 339 21.56 4.69 -20.57
CA PHE A 339 21.08 5.04 -19.22
C PHE A 339 21.01 6.54 -18.92
N MET A 340 21.99 7.33 -19.37
CA MET A 340 21.95 8.78 -19.17
C MET A 340 20.79 9.43 -19.94
N ALA A 341 20.62 9.06 -21.21
CA ALA A 341 19.53 9.56 -22.04
C ALA A 341 18.16 9.05 -21.55
N MET A 342 18.10 7.80 -21.07
CA MET A 342 16.91 7.28 -20.41
C MET A 342 16.57 8.11 -19.17
N ALA A 343 17.53 8.38 -18.29
CA ALA A 343 17.30 9.20 -17.10
C ALA A 343 16.71 10.57 -17.46
N ASP A 344 17.19 11.21 -18.53
CA ASP A 344 16.66 12.49 -19.01
C ASP A 344 15.23 12.38 -19.54
N ILE A 345 14.88 11.30 -20.24
CA ILE A 345 13.50 11.05 -20.69
C ILE A 345 12.59 10.80 -19.47
N LEU A 346 13.03 9.93 -18.56
CA LEU A 346 12.24 9.45 -17.41
C LEU A 346 11.94 10.56 -16.38
N LYS A 347 12.79 11.59 -16.27
CA LYS A 347 12.50 12.79 -15.44
C LYS A 347 11.15 13.44 -15.76
N ASN A 348 10.67 13.32 -17.00
CA ASN A 348 9.39 13.91 -17.40
C ASN A 348 8.17 13.11 -16.91
N TYR A 349 8.36 11.91 -16.36
CA TYR A 349 7.25 11.00 -16.03
C TYR A 349 6.87 11.00 -14.55
N ASN A 350 7.61 11.71 -13.68
CA ASN A 350 7.39 11.70 -12.22
C ASN A 350 7.24 10.27 -11.67
N LEU A 351 8.22 9.41 -12.00
CA LEU A 351 8.19 8.00 -11.62
C LEU A 351 8.25 7.83 -10.11
N LEU A 352 7.51 6.86 -9.57
CA LEU A 352 7.71 6.38 -8.20
C LEU A 352 9.01 5.60 -8.08
N GLU A 353 9.29 4.74 -9.05
CA GLU A 353 10.44 3.84 -9.05
C GLU A 353 11.06 3.74 -10.46
N TRP A 354 12.39 3.72 -10.50
CA TRP A 354 13.13 3.19 -11.63
C TRP A 354 13.96 2.00 -11.16
N GLY A 355 13.40 0.80 -11.33
CA GLY A 355 14.05 -0.45 -10.97
C GLY A 355 15.09 -0.84 -12.03
N ILE A 356 16.34 -1.00 -11.59
CA ILE A 356 17.42 -1.53 -12.43
C ILE A 356 17.81 -2.91 -11.90
N ASP A 357 17.75 -3.93 -12.75
CA ASP A 357 18.24 -5.26 -12.41
C ASP A 357 19.14 -5.82 -13.52
N ILE A 358 19.91 -6.83 -13.16
CA ILE A 358 20.79 -7.55 -14.06
C ILE A 358 20.14 -8.90 -14.33
N PRO A 359 19.87 -9.24 -15.61
CA PRO A 359 19.10 -10.41 -15.95
C PRO A 359 19.81 -11.69 -15.50
N LEU A 360 19.09 -12.55 -14.77
CA LEU A 360 19.59 -13.84 -14.33
C LEU A 360 19.64 -14.82 -15.51
N VAL A 361 20.65 -15.70 -15.51
CA VAL A 361 20.82 -16.72 -16.55
C VAL A 361 19.79 -17.84 -16.37
N ALA A 362 18.55 -17.54 -16.73
CA ALA A 362 17.37 -18.39 -16.67
C ALA A 362 16.58 -18.29 -17.99
N GLY A 363 15.64 -19.21 -18.21
CA GLY A 363 14.78 -19.22 -19.40
C GLY A 363 15.55 -19.04 -20.71
N ASN A 364 15.16 -18.02 -21.50
CA ASN A 364 15.76 -17.74 -22.81
C ASN A 364 17.23 -17.28 -22.72
N LEU A 365 17.65 -16.64 -21.62
CA LEU A 365 19.03 -16.16 -21.45
C LEU A 365 20.04 -17.31 -21.28
N LYS A 366 19.56 -18.53 -21.01
CA LYS A 366 20.41 -19.74 -21.09
C LYS A 366 20.98 -19.93 -22.50
N ILE A 367 20.29 -19.47 -23.54
CA ILE A 367 20.65 -19.60 -24.96
C ILE A 367 21.21 -18.28 -25.51
N GLU A 368 20.60 -17.14 -25.14
CA GLU A 368 20.90 -15.82 -25.70
C GLU A 368 22.10 -15.16 -25.00
N LYS A 369 23.29 -15.75 -25.16
CA LYS A 369 24.52 -15.34 -24.45
C LYS A 369 25.00 -13.93 -24.75
N ASP A 370 24.65 -13.38 -25.90
CA ASP A 370 25.00 -12.01 -26.31
C ASP A 370 24.41 -10.93 -25.37
N PHE A 371 23.39 -11.29 -24.59
CA PHE A 371 22.76 -10.39 -23.62
C PHE A 371 23.27 -10.57 -22.19
N VAL A 372 24.20 -11.50 -21.95
CA VAL A 372 24.82 -11.69 -20.63
C VAL A 372 25.87 -10.62 -20.39
N ILE A 373 25.78 -9.94 -19.25
CA ILE A 373 26.72 -8.91 -18.81
C ILE A 373 27.52 -9.39 -17.59
N SER A 374 28.79 -9.00 -17.48
CA SER A 374 29.59 -9.37 -16.32
C SER A 374 29.07 -8.66 -15.05
N PRO A 375 29.24 -9.27 -13.87
CA PRO A 375 28.85 -8.65 -12.60
C PRO A 375 29.43 -7.25 -12.39
N GLU A 376 30.72 -7.05 -12.70
CA GLU A 376 31.45 -5.79 -12.50
C GLU A 376 30.88 -4.67 -13.37
N LYS A 377 30.49 -5.01 -14.60
CA LYS A 377 29.94 -4.06 -15.55
C LYS A 377 28.46 -3.78 -15.26
N GLY A 378 27.66 -4.80 -14.96
CA GLY A 378 26.26 -4.65 -14.58
C GLY A 378 26.08 -3.80 -13.33
N ALA A 379 26.90 -4.04 -12.31
CA ALA A 379 26.87 -3.30 -11.05
C ALA A 379 27.05 -1.77 -11.23
N GLU A 380 27.72 -1.30 -12.30
CA GLU A 380 27.90 0.14 -12.56
C GLU A 380 26.58 0.89 -12.78
N TYR A 381 25.53 0.18 -13.19
CA TYR A 381 24.25 0.75 -13.58
C TYR A 381 23.20 0.69 -12.47
N LEU A 382 23.42 -0.10 -11.41
CA LEU A 382 22.53 -0.15 -10.25
C LEU A 382 22.39 1.22 -9.55
N LYS A 383 23.39 2.10 -9.69
CA LYS A 383 23.35 3.48 -9.17
C LYS A 383 22.26 4.36 -9.78
N PHE A 384 21.69 3.99 -10.93
CA PHE A 384 20.57 4.71 -11.55
C PHE A 384 19.24 4.36 -10.89
N ALA A 385 19.18 3.24 -10.16
CA ALA A 385 17.96 2.82 -9.51
C ALA A 385 17.56 3.81 -8.40
N PHE A 386 16.27 4.09 -8.32
CA PHE A 386 15.67 4.83 -7.22
C PHE A 386 14.26 4.32 -6.98
N GLY A 387 13.72 4.66 -5.81
CA GLY A 387 12.51 4.03 -5.28
C GLY A 387 12.86 2.80 -4.46
N GLY A 388 11.89 2.33 -3.67
CA GLY A 388 12.06 1.15 -2.83
C GLY A 388 11.87 -0.12 -3.63
N SER A 389 12.96 -0.86 -3.89
CA SER A 389 12.87 -2.17 -4.56
C SER A 389 11.93 -3.13 -3.80
N TYR A 390 11.14 -3.93 -4.52
CA TYR A 390 10.26 -4.99 -3.96
C TYR A 390 10.97 -6.05 -3.11
N HIS A 391 12.31 -6.03 -3.11
CA HIS A 391 13.17 -7.01 -2.47
C HIS A 391 13.81 -6.52 -1.16
N GLY A 392 13.29 -5.43 -0.58
CA GLY A 392 13.74 -4.92 0.71
C GLY A 392 13.79 -6.06 1.73
N GLY A 393 14.99 -6.44 2.15
CA GLY A 393 15.13 -7.48 3.15
C GLY A 393 14.78 -6.92 4.52
N SER A 394 14.49 -7.86 5.38
CA SER A 394 14.19 -7.63 6.78
C SER A 394 15.46 -7.72 7.60
N GLU A 395 15.56 -6.91 8.65
CA GLU A 395 16.65 -6.98 9.63
C GLU A 395 16.99 -8.43 10.01
N GLY A 396 18.27 -8.78 9.87
CA GLY A 396 18.82 -10.10 10.22
C GLY A 396 18.62 -11.26 9.23
N TYR A 397 17.98 -11.05 8.07
CA TYR A 397 17.73 -12.14 7.10
C TYR A 397 18.01 -11.74 5.65
N ALA A 398 18.34 -12.75 4.84
CA ALA A 398 18.64 -12.55 3.42
C ALA A 398 17.39 -12.30 2.56
N CYS A 399 17.61 -11.91 1.30
CA CYS A 399 16.57 -11.68 0.29
C CYS A 399 15.51 -12.81 0.25
N GLY A 400 14.24 -12.41 0.09
CA GLY A 400 13.11 -13.32 0.00
C GLY A 400 12.34 -13.54 1.30
N ARG A 401 12.52 -12.69 2.33
CA ARG A 401 11.82 -12.82 3.63
C ARG A 401 10.31 -12.70 3.52
N HIS A 402 9.82 -11.75 2.72
CA HIS A 402 8.41 -11.34 2.70
C HIS A 402 7.74 -11.46 1.33
N ILE A 403 8.35 -12.19 0.39
CA ILE A 403 7.85 -12.33 -0.98
C ILE A 403 7.63 -13.79 -1.35
N CYS A 404 6.60 -14.02 -2.15
CA CYS A 404 6.30 -15.29 -2.80
C CYS A 404 5.80 -15.04 -4.22
N THR A 405 5.99 -16.01 -5.11
CA THR A 405 5.43 -16.00 -6.47
C THR A 405 4.50 -17.19 -6.66
N ILE A 406 3.33 -16.96 -7.26
CA ILE A 406 2.46 -18.03 -7.75
C ILE A 406 2.57 -18.07 -9.27
N MET A 407 3.03 -19.21 -9.79
CA MET A 407 3.19 -19.46 -11.22
C MET A 407 1.84 -19.75 -11.88
N PRO A 408 1.72 -19.62 -13.22
CA PRO A 408 0.46 -19.90 -13.91
C PRO A 408 0.00 -21.36 -13.82
N SER A 409 0.88 -22.28 -13.44
CA SER A 409 0.57 -23.69 -13.17
C SER A 409 0.02 -23.94 -11.75
N GLY A 410 -0.18 -22.90 -10.95
CA GLY A 410 -0.57 -23.01 -9.54
C GLY A 410 0.57 -23.33 -8.57
N LYS A 411 1.82 -23.47 -9.06
CA LYS A 411 2.97 -23.68 -8.18
C LYS A 411 3.24 -22.43 -7.36
N VAL A 412 3.45 -22.62 -6.06
CA VAL A 412 3.85 -21.56 -5.11
C VAL A 412 5.35 -21.65 -4.91
N CYS A 413 6.07 -20.54 -5.13
CA CYS A 413 7.53 -20.49 -5.18
C CYS A 413 8.06 -19.35 -4.30
N LYS A 414 9.28 -19.50 -3.76
CA LYS A 414 9.94 -18.42 -3.00
C LYS A 414 10.07 -17.12 -3.81
N CYS A 415 10.42 -17.23 -5.08
CA CYS A 415 10.26 -16.19 -6.10
C CYS A 415 10.14 -16.85 -7.48
N GLY A 416 9.84 -16.06 -8.53
CA GLY A 416 9.58 -16.58 -9.88
C GLY A 416 10.70 -17.41 -10.50
N PHE A 417 11.93 -17.32 -9.97
CA PHE A 417 13.06 -18.13 -10.42
C PHE A 417 13.08 -19.56 -9.84
N TYR A 418 12.33 -19.85 -8.77
CA TYR A 418 12.30 -21.16 -8.10
C TYR A 418 11.16 -22.07 -8.59
N GLU A 419 10.74 -21.97 -9.87
CA GLU A 419 9.68 -22.83 -10.44
C GLU A 419 10.03 -24.33 -10.38
N ASP A 420 11.32 -24.65 -10.44
CA ASP A 420 11.86 -26.02 -10.35
C ASP A 420 11.94 -26.54 -8.90
N GLN A 421 11.80 -25.66 -7.91
CA GLN A 421 11.81 -25.98 -6.48
C GLN A 421 10.63 -25.27 -5.77
N PRO A 422 9.38 -25.65 -6.12
CA PRO A 422 8.20 -25.02 -5.52
C PRO A 422 8.07 -25.40 -4.04
N LEU A 423 7.48 -24.50 -3.27
CA LEU A 423 7.05 -24.72 -1.89
C LEU A 423 5.80 -25.62 -1.83
N GLY A 424 5.01 -25.64 -2.90
CA GLY A 424 3.80 -26.45 -3.01
C GLY A 424 2.95 -26.02 -4.21
N ASN A 425 1.69 -26.41 -4.19
CA ASN A 425 0.68 -25.95 -5.12
C ASN A 425 -0.43 -25.17 -4.37
N ILE A 426 -1.02 -24.18 -5.03
CA ILE A 426 -2.07 -23.35 -4.47
C ILE A 426 -3.32 -24.14 -4.05
N GLU A 427 -3.56 -25.30 -4.66
CA GLU A 427 -4.62 -26.23 -4.23
C GLU A 427 -4.45 -26.72 -2.78
N GLU A 428 -3.22 -26.69 -2.24
CA GLU A 428 -2.91 -27.00 -0.85
C GLU A 428 -3.22 -25.84 0.11
N GLY A 429 -3.44 -24.63 -0.41
CA GLY A 429 -3.60 -23.39 0.35
C GLY A 429 -2.31 -22.55 0.42
N LEU A 430 -2.45 -21.22 0.27
CA LEU A 430 -1.29 -20.32 0.19
C LEU A 430 -0.48 -20.30 1.49
N ILE A 431 -1.16 -20.26 2.64
CA ILE A 431 -0.51 -20.24 3.96
C ILE A 431 0.31 -21.51 4.21
N ILE A 432 -0.20 -22.68 3.83
CA ILE A 432 0.50 -23.97 3.97
C ILE A 432 1.77 -23.98 3.12
N CYS A 433 1.71 -23.44 1.91
CA CYS A 433 2.90 -23.31 1.06
C CYS A 433 3.90 -22.31 1.66
N TRP A 434 3.42 -21.19 2.20
CA TRP A 434 4.26 -20.15 2.80
C TRP A 434 5.05 -20.66 4.00
N GLU A 435 4.43 -21.44 4.88
CA GLU A 435 5.07 -22.01 6.07
C GLU A 435 6.23 -22.97 5.76
N ARG A 436 6.30 -23.50 4.53
CA ARG A 436 7.42 -24.35 4.07
C ARG A 436 8.64 -23.53 3.65
N ASN A 437 8.53 -22.21 3.53
CA ASN A 437 9.61 -21.36 3.07
C ASN A 437 10.71 -21.24 4.13
N TYR A 438 11.92 -21.71 3.80
CA TYR A 438 13.08 -21.50 4.66
C TYR A 438 13.67 -20.10 4.44
N HIS A 439 13.60 -19.28 5.49
CA HIS A 439 14.16 -17.94 5.53
C HIS A 439 15.59 -17.97 6.08
N ILE A 440 16.56 -17.65 5.23
CA ILE A 440 17.99 -17.75 5.54
C ILE A 440 18.42 -16.56 6.43
N PRO A 441 18.85 -16.80 7.69
CA PRO A 441 19.43 -15.76 8.54
C PRO A 441 20.76 -15.24 7.98
N LEU A 442 21.08 -13.95 8.16
CA LEU A 442 22.33 -13.37 7.65
C LEU A 442 23.57 -14.06 8.22
N LYS A 443 23.52 -14.50 9.48
CA LYS A 443 24.60 -15.26 10.15
C LYS A 443 24.95 -16.60 9.47
N GLU A 444 24.06 -17.15 8.63
CA GLU A 444 24.32 -18.40 7.89
C GLU A 444 24.98 -18.14 6.52
N LEU A 445 25.05 -16.88 6.09
CA LEU A 445 25.69 -16.52 4.83
C LEU A 445 27.21 -16.57 4.96
N GLN A 446 27.89 -17.00 3.91
CA GLN A 446 29.37 -17.00 3.85
C GLN A 446 29.98 -15.59 3.98
N CYS A 447 29.18 -14.55 3.73
CA CYS A 447 29.58 -13.14 3.87
C CYS A 447 29.01 -12.48 5.14
N HIS A 448 28.67 -13.25 6.18
CA HIS A 448 28.06 -12.71 7.40
C HIS A 448 28.90 -11.62 8.09
N ASP A 449 30.23 -11.66 7.95
CA ASP A 449 31.15 -10.65 8.52
C ASP A 449 31.45 -9.48 7.55
N CYS A 450 30.73 -9.37 6.42
CA CYS A 450 30.91 -8.28 5.47
C CYS A 450 30.45 -6.95 6.07
N LEU A 451 31.23 -5.89 5.88
CA LEU A 451 30.91 -4.53 6.34
C LEU A 451 29.58 -3.97 5.80
N TYR A 452 29.07 -4.53 4.71
CA TYR A 452 27.83 -4.11 4.05
C TYR A 452 26.68 -5.11 4.23
N ILE A 453 26.80 -6.06 5.15
CA ILE A 453 25.85 -7.17 5.23
C ILE A 453 24.42 -6.71 5.58
N GLU A 454 24.27 -5.64 6.37
CA GLU A 454 22.97 -5.12 6.78
C GLU A 454 22.26 -4.34 5.65
N GLU A 455 23.01 -3.65 4.79
CA GLU A 455 22.48 -2.94 3.62
C GLU A 455 22.30 -3.87 2.41
N CYS A 456 23.21 -4.83 2.23
CA CYS A 456 23.19 -5.77 1.11
C CYS A 456 22.25 -6.95 1.37
N GLN A 457 22.16 -7.40 2.61
CA GLN A 457 21.37 -8.56 3.06
C GLN A 457 21.69 -9.82 2.25
N GLY A 458 22.96 -9.95 1.85
CA GLY A 458 23.48 -11.00 0.99
C GLY A 458 23.17 -10.83 -0.50
N GLY A 459 22.23 -9.99 -0.92
CA GLY A 459 21.79 -9.91 -2.31
C GLY A 459 20.97 -11.12 -2.78
N CYS A 460 20.82 -11.28 -4.09
CA CYS A 460 19.92 -12.28 -4.68
C CYS A 460 20.42 -13.71 -4.44
N ARG A 461 19.61 -14.50 -3.73
CA ARG A 461 19.91 -15.90 -3.37
C ARG A 461 19.85 -16.86 -4.56
N PHE A 462 19.16 -16.49 -5.64
CA PHE A 462 19.16 -17.26 -6.88
C PHE A 462 20.39 -16.96 -7.76
N ARG A 463 20.92 -15.73 -7.66
CA ARG A 463 22.11 -15.29 -8.41
C ARG A 463 23.41 -15.78 -7.78
N ALA A 464 23.42 -15.94 -6.47
CA ALA A 464 24.54 -16.53 -5.74
C ALA A 464 24.84 -17.96 -6.23
N GLU A 465 26.12 -18.35 -6.22
CA GLU A 465 26.57 -19.68 -6.66
C GLU A 465 25.91 -20.82 -5.85
N THR A 466 25.77 -20.60 -4.55
CA THR A 466 24.97 -21.43 -3.65
C THR A 466 24.02 -20.54 -2.86
N SER A 467 23.01 -21.14 -2.21
CA SER A 467 22.03 -20.39 -1.40
C SER A 467 22.65 -19.53 -0.29
N ILE A 468 23.86 -19.85 0.17
CA ILE A 468 24.59 -19.13 1.23
C ILE A 468 25.79 -18.32 0.71
N SER A 469 26.13 -18.43 -0.57
CA SER A 469 27.26 -17.69 -1.15
C SER A 469 26.92 -16.21 -1.37
N PRO A 470 27.93 -15.32 -1.51
CA PRO A 470 27.69 -13.92 -1.82
C PRO A 470 27.08 -13.73 -3.21
N ASP A 471 26.21 -12.73 -3.39
CA ASP A 471 25.75 -12.32 -4.73
C ASP A 471 26.89 -11.55 -5.45
N PRO A 472 27.44 -12.07 -6.57
CA PRO A 472 28.59 -11.46 -7.23
C PRO A 472 28.33 -10.03 -7.72
N ILE A 473 27.09 -9.70 -8.07
CA ILE A 473 26.73 -8.35 -8.56
C ILE A 473 26.69 -7.36 -7.42
N MET A 474 26.05 -7.73 -6.31
CA MET A 474 26.02 -6.87 -5.12
C MET A 474 27.41 -6.71 -4.52
N CYS A 475 28.23 -7.78 -4.52
CA CYS A 475 29.63 -7.68 -4.14
C CYS A 475 30.41 -6.69 -5.01
N ALA A 476 30.22 -6.71 -6.33
CA ALA A 476 30.86 -5.76 -7.24
C ALA A 476 30.39 -4.32 -7.02
N PHE A 477 29.09 -4.13 -6.75
CA PHE A 477 28.50 -2.83 -6.45
C PHE A 477 29.08 -2.20 -5.18
N TYR A 478 29.04 -2.92 -4.06
CA TYR A 478 29.52 -2.41 -2.77
C TYR A 478 31.05 -2.27 -2.71
N LYS A 479 31.83 -3.16 -3.36
CA LYS A 479 33.29 -2.98 -3.47
C LYS A 479 33.68 -1.67 -4.16
N LYS A 480 32.93 -1.24 -5.18
CA LYS A 480 33.17 0.04 -5.87
C LYS A 480 32.81 1.24 -5.00
N GLN A 481 31.81 1.14 -4.12
CA GLN A 481 31.48 2.21 -3.19
C GLN A 481 32.60 2.46 -2.17
N ASN A 482 33.23 1.39 -1.65
CA ASN A 482 34.41 1.48 -0.77
C ASN A 482 35.60 2.20 -1.43
N LEU A 483 35.87 1.93 -2.71
CA LEU A 483 36.95 2.62 -3.44
C LEU A 483 36.64 4.11 -3.69
N GLY A 484 35.35 4.46 -3.82
CA GLY A 484 34.92 5.84 -3.98
C GLY A 484 35.05 6.67 -2.70
N THR A 485 34.84 6.07 -1.53
CA THR A 485 35.01 6.73 -0.22
C THR A 485 36.47 6.88 0.17
N GLU A 486 37.35 5.93 -0.17
CA GLU A 486 38.80 6.06 0.02
C GLU A 486 39.42 7.15 -0.88
N LEU A 487 38.93 7.32 -2.11
CA LEU A 487 39.38 8.39 -3.02
C LEU A 487 38.80 9.77 -2.66
N ALA A 488 37.57 9.85 -2.14
CA ALA A 488 36.97 11.10 -1.67
C ALA A 488 37.63 11.66 -0.40
N GLY A 489 38.32 10.83 0.38
CA GLY A 489 39.16 11.25 1.50
C GLY A 489 40.49 11.90 1.10
N SER A 490 40.77 12.06 -0.20
CA SER A 490 42.06 12.56 -0.72
C SER A 490 41.97 13.79 -1.62
N ASN A 491 40.79 14.41 -1.78
CA ASN A 491 40.66 15.69 -2.50
C ASN A 491 39.72 16.65 -1.76
N ASN A 492 40.26 17.36 -0.78
CA ASN A 492 39.84 18.74 -0.53
C ASN A 492 40.38 19.59 -1.67
N LEU A 493 39.50 20.10 -2.54
CA LEU A 493 39.55 21.42 -3.17
C LEU A 493 38.26 21.72 -3.94
#